data_AF-W1NWE5-F1
#
_entry.id   AF-W1NWE5-F1
#
_cell.length_a   1.000
_cell.length_b   1.000
_cell.length_c   1.000
_cell.angle_alpha   90.00
_cell.angle_beta   90.00
_cell.angle_gamma   90.00
#
_symmetry.space_group_name_H-M   'P 1'
#
loop_
_entity.id
_entity.type
_entity.pdbx_description
1 polymer ?
#
loop_
_entity_poly.entity_id
_entity_poly.type
_entity_poly.pdbx_seq_one_letter_code
_entity_poly.pdbx_strand_id
1 'polypeptide(L)'
;MQSLTLNCCNILLLFLFFSLLVHLPPALGIDACQKFCGTISIDFPFGIDDGCGTPDYRNMLNCTAGSLFFQTDSGSYRVISIDYNKKTMVIFDPAASTCSSLQPRKAFTMSDIQYSLIPPSPETEFVLLNCSSDSPVLHRYSSLCTNFSGHSCSEIYGACGAYWMFRSNITGIPPCCATDYTTLRFMGLDIIGCSHYTTVYNADGLRGLSPLDWPFGIELTYAVPEGTCAECRRSGGTCGFDSQTDRLLCLCSPALNTTHDCGNLPGVGRGRKAKGRICLQTFALILTFSLLAML
;
A
#
# COMPACT_ATOMS: atom_id res chain seq x y z
N MET A 1 -63.74 -31.08 -21.03
CA MET A 1 -62.37 -31.55 -21.34
C MET A 1 -61.77 -30.61 -22.38
N GLN A 2 -61.02 -29.60 -21.96
CA GLN A 2 -60.20 -28.78 -22.87
C GLN A 2 -58.75 -29.12 -22.58
N SER A 3 -58.14 -29.87 -23.48
CA SER A 3 -56.73 -30.24 -23.44
C SER A 3 -55.88 -29.01 -23.70
N LEU A 4 -55.12 -28.56 -22.70
CA LEU A 4 -54.04 -27.59 -22.91
C LEU A 4 -52.93 -28.29 -23.72
N THR A 5 -52.90 -28.08 -25.03
CA THR A 5 -51.76 -28.44 -25.87
C THR A 5 -50.65 -27.42 -25.61
N LEU A 6 -49.81 -27.71 -24.61
CA LEU A 6 -48.60 -26.94 -24.34
C LEU A 6 -47.62 -27.17 -25.49
N ASN A 7 -47.58 -26.24 -26.43
CA ASN A 7 -46.82 -26.34 -27.67
C ASN A 7 -45.33 -26.48 -27.36
N CYS A 8 -44.62 -27.40 -28.02
CA CYS A 8 -43.21 -27.75 -27.75
C CYS A 8 -42.29 -26.50 -27.79
N CYS A 9 -42.64 -25.52 -28.62
CA CYS A 9 -41.95 -24.22 -28.70
C CYS A 9 -41.98 -23.41 -27.40
N ASN A 10 -43.10 -23.42 -26.65
CA ASN A 10 -43.22 -22.72 -25.37
C ASN A 10 -42.37 -23.37 -24.27
N ILE A 11 -42.21 -24.70 -24.31
CA ILE A 11 -41.34 -25.43 -23.38
C ILE A 11 -39.87 -25.10 -23.67
N LEU A 12 -39.47 -25.05 -24.96
CA LEU A 12 -38.12 -24.67 -25.37
C LEU A 12 -37.77 -23.23 -24.96
N LEU A 13 -38.71 -22.30 -25.11
CA LEU A 13 -38.55 -20.90 -24.68
C LEU A 13 -38.41 -20.77 -23.16
N LEU A 14 -39.19 -21.53 -22.38
CA LEU A 14 -39.08 -21.58 -20.92
C LEU A 14 -37.73 -22.16 -20.47
N PHE A 15 -37.24 -23.22 -21.13
CA PHE A 15 -35.92 -23.78 -20.86
C PHE A 15 -34.78 -22.82 -21.20
N LEU A 16 -34.89 -22.08 -22.32
CA LEU A 16 -33.91 -21.05 -22.69
C LEU A 16 -33.92 -19.88 -21.69
N PHE A 17 -35.09 -19.45 -21.22
CA PHE A 17 -35.23 -18.39 -20.22
C PHE A 17 -34.67 -18.81 -18.84
N PHE A 18 -34.93 -20.06 -18.44
CA PHE A 18 -34.42 -20.61 -17.18
C PHE A 18 -32.90 -20.85 -17.26
N SER A 19 -32.39 -21.29 -18.41
CA SER A 19 -30.96 -21.40 -18.66
C SER A 19 -30.28 -20.02 -18.60
N LEU A 20 -30.92 -18.97 -19.13
CA LEU A 20 -30.40 -17.60 -19.07
C LEU A 20 -30.33 -17.06 -17.63
N LEU A 21 -31.32 -17.40 -16.79
CA LEU A 21 -31.36 -17.04 -15.36
C LEU A 21 -30.31 -17.80 -14.53
N VAL A 22 -29.95 -19.03 -14.90
CA VAL A 22 -28.92 -19.83 -14.21
C VAL A 22 -27.50 -19.40 -14.58
N HIS A 23 -27.32 -18.73 -15.73
CA HIS A 23 -26.02 -18.15 -16.14
C HIS A 23 -25.82 -16.70 -15.67
N LEU A 24 -26.75 -16.10 -14.93
CA LEU A 24 -26.38 -14.90 -14.19
C LEU A 24 -25.32 -15.33 -13.16
N PRO A 25 -24.10 -14.76 -13.23
CA PRO A 25 -23.12 -15.00 -12.18
C PRO A 25 -23.80 -14.67 -10.86
N PRO A 26 -23.61 -15.47 -9.79
CA PRO A 26 -23.95 -14.99 -8.47
C PRO A 26 -23.30 -13.61 -8.34
N ALA A 27 -24.07 -12.59 -7.95
CA ALA A 27 -23.51 -11.33 -7.53
C ALA A 27 -22.62 -11.64 -6.33
N LEU A 28 -21.36 -12.00 -6.61
CA LEU A 28 -20.28 -11.87 -5.65
C LEU A 28 -20.42 -10.44 -5.18
N GLY A 29 -20.69 -10.26 -3.90
CA GLY A 29 -20.57 -8.94 -3.30
C GLY A 29 -19.12 -8.53 -3.50
N ILE A 30 -18.85 -7.83 -4.60
CA ILE A 30 -17.61 -7.12 -4.82
C ILE A 30 -17.64 -6.08 -3.72
N ASP A 31 -16.93 -6.35 -2.61
CA ASP A 31 -16.52 -5.30 -1.70
C ASP A 31 -15.85 -4.27 -2.62
N ALA A 32 -16.45 -3.09 -2.77
CA ALA A 32 -16.09 -2.15 -3.84
C ALA A 32 -14.61 -1.73 -3.83
N CYS A 33 -13.92 -1.98 -2.71
CA CYS A 33 -12.51 -1.72 -2.51
C CYS A 33 -11.82 -2.93 -1.85
N GLN A 34 -10.66 -3.27 -2.37
CA GLN A 34 -9.73 -4.24 -1.80
C GLN A 34 -9.22 -3.74 -0.44
N LYS A 35 -9.54 -4.50 0.61
CA LYS A 35 -9.16 -4.18 2.00
C LYS A 35 -7.83 -4.77 2.44
N PHE A 36 -7.26 -5.69 1.67
CA PHE A 36 -6.03 -6.38 2.02
C PHE A 36 -5.16 -6.66 0.79
N CYS A 37 -3.86 -6.47 0.92
CA CYS A 37 -2.86 -6.96 -0.03
C CYS A 37 -1.92 -7.91 0.69
N GLY A 38 -2.11 -9.21 0.50
CA GLY A 38 -1.44 -10.23 1.30
C GLY A 38 -1.84 -10.10 2.77
N THR A 39 -0.88 -9.78 3.64
CA THR A 39 -1.09 -9.61 5.08
C THR A 39 -1.31 -8.15 5.51
N ILE A 40 -1.15 -7.19 4.60
CA ILE A 40 -1.25 -5.75 4.91
C ILE A 40 -2.70 -5.30 4.70
N SER A 41 -3.30 -4.69 5.73
CA SER A 41 -4.62 -4.05 5.59
C SER A 41 -4.50 -2.73 4.84
N ILE A 42 -5.52 -2.42 4.05
CA ILE A 42 -5.61 -1.23 3.21
C ILE A 42 -6.83 -0.46 3.70
N ASP A 43 -6.55 0.55 4.50
CA ASP A 43 -7.53 1.48 5.06
C ASP A 43 -7.28 2.91 4.58
N PHE A 44 -8.31 3.75 4.70
CA PHE A 44 -8.21 5.19 4.44
C PHE A 44 -7.01 5.80 5.19
N PRO A 45 -6.18 6.62 4.55
CA PRO A 45 -6.43 7.36 3.31
C PRO A 45 -6.06 6.62 2.02
N PHE A 46 -5.48 5.43 2.13
CA PHE A 46 -5.01 4.67 0.98
C PHE A 46 -6.13 3.90 0.29
N GLY A 47 -5.92 3.63 -1.00
CA GLY A 47 -6.72 2.71 -1.82
C GLY A 47 -5.85 2.09 -2.90
N ILE A 48 -6.14 0.84 -3.28
CA ILE A 48 -5.49 0.16 -4.42
C ILE A 48 -6.37 0.29 -5.67
N ASP A 49 -7.67 0.03 -5.50
CA ASP A 49 -8.62 0.13 -6.60
C ASP A 49 -8.96 1.59 -6.90
N ASP A 50 -9.19 1.87 -8.18
CA ASP A 50 -9.57 3.20 -8.61
C ASP A 50 -10.92 3.62 -8.01
N GLY A 51 -10.98 4.82 -7.44
CA GLY A 51 -12.14 5.32 -6.70
C GLY A 51 -12.19 4.92 -5.22
N CYS A 52 -11.17 4.26 -4.67
CA CYS A 52 -11.06 3.93 -3.24
C CYS A 52 -10.04 4.80 -2.52
N GLY A 53 -10.29 5.16 -1.25
CA GLY A 53 -9.40 6.03 -0.47
C GLY A 53 -9.65 7.53 -0.73
N THR A 54 -8.61 8.36 -0.64
CA THR A 54 -8.63 9.75 -1.12
C THR A 54 -7.97 9.87 -2.50
N PRO A 55 -8.44 10.77 -3.38
CA PRO A 55 -7.77 11.06 -4.65
C PRO A 55 -6.30 11.47 -4.48
N ASP A 56 -5.92 12.03 -3.33
CA ASP A 56 -4.53 12.48 -3.07
C ASP A 56 -3.50 11.34 -3.12
N TYR A 57 -3.91 10.10 -2.76
CA TYR A 57 -3.05 8.91 -2.81
C TYR A 57 -3.34 8.00 -4.00
N ARG A 58 -4.16 8.46 -4.96
CA ARG A 58 -4.52 7.69 -6.15
C ARG A 58 -3.25 7.27 -6.90
N ASN A 59 -3.19 6.01 -7.33
CA ASN A 59 -2.06 5.41 -8.04
C ASN A 59 -0.72 5.36 -7.27
N MET A 60 -0.70 5.68 -5.97
CA MET A 60 0.52 5.59 -5.17
C MET A 60 0.79 4.17 -4.64
N LEU A 61 -0.22 3.30 -4.58
CA LEU A 61 -0.09 1.92 -4.15
C LEU A 61 -0.52 0.94 -5.24
N ASN A 62 0.19 -0.18 -5.33
CA ASN A 62 -0.14 -1.30 -6.20
C ASN A 62 0.01 -2.61 -5.44
N CYS A 63 -0.95 -3.52 -5.58
CA CYS A 63 -0.87 -4.87 -5.06
C CYS A 63 -0.59 -5.87 -6.17
N THR A 64 0.59 -6.48 -6.16
CA THR A 64 0.99 -7.49 -7.15
C THR A 64 1.46 -8.75 -6.45
N ALA A 65 0.89 -9.90 -6.84
CA ALA A 65 1.22 -11.22 -6.27
C ALA A 65 1.20 -11.26 -4.72
N GLY A 66 0.24 -10.55 -4.10
CA GLY A 66 0.09 -10.49 -2.64
C GLY A 66 1.14 -9.62 -1.93
N SER A 67 1.95 -8.86 -2.66
CA SER A 67 2.87 -7.86 -2.11
C SER A 67 2.41 -6.46 -2.47
N LEU A 68 2.42 -5.57 -1.47
CA LEU A 68 2.06 -4.17 -1.64
C LEU A 68 3.30 -3.35 -2.01
N PHE A 69 3.15 -2.44 -2.97
CA PHE A 69 4.22 -1.59 -3.46
C PHE A 69 3.80 -0.13 -3.51
N PHE A 70 4.66 0.73 -2.97
CA PHE A 70 4.59 2.18 -3.11
C PHE A 70 5.26 2.61 -4.42
N GLN A 71 4.50 3.30 -5.28
CA GLN A 71 4.95 3.77 -6.59
C GLN A 71 5.52 5.18 -6.45
N THR A 72 6.64 5.43 -7.09
CA THR A 72 7.30 6.73 -7.20
C THR A 72 7.85 6.92 -8.61
N ASP A 73 8.30 8.12 -8.93
CA ASP A 73 8.98 8.40 -10.20
C ASP A 73 10.28 7.60 -10.36
N SER A 74 10.98 7.24 -9.27
CA SER A 74 12.19 6.40 -9.35
C SER A 74 11.88 4.91 -9.43
N GLY A 75 10.70 4.45 -9.01
CA GLY A 75 10.36 3.05 -9.08
C GLY A 75 9.32 2.59 -8.06
N SER A 76 9.26 1.28 -7.90
CA SER A 76 8.28 0.57 -7.08
C SER A 76 8.97 -0.01 -5.84
N TYR A 77 8.54 0.43 -4.67
CA TYR A 77 9.16 0.08 -3.39
C TYR A 77 8.23 -0.80 -2.57
N ARG A 78 8.73 -1.93 -2.07
CA ARG A 78 7.88 -2.87 -1.32
C ARG A 78 7.49 -2.25 0.01
N VAL A 79 6.20 -2.20 0.30
CA VAL A 79 5.70 -1.79 1.62
C VAL A 79 5.91 -2.94 2.60
N ILE A 80 6.61 -2.67 3.69
CA ILE A 80 6.85 -3.62 4.78
C ILE A 80 5.67 -3.59 5.74
N SER A 81 5.22 -2.41 6.14
CA SER A 81 4.15 -2.21 7.10
C SER A 81 3.49 -0.83 6.94
N ILE A 82 2.25 -0.74 7.42
CA ILE A 82 1.49 0.51 7.56
C ILE A 82 0.98 0.56 8.99
N ASP A 83 1.26 1.64 9.72
CA ASP A 83 0.71 1.93 11.04
C ASP A 83 -0.26 3.11 10.94
N TYR A 84 -1.56 2.79 10.94
CA TYR A 84 -2.63 3.79 10.86
C TYR A 84 -2.79 4.67 12.09
N ASN A 85 -2.28 4.25 13.25
CA ASN A 85 -2.33 5.05 14.47
C ASN A 85 -1.21 6.10 14.47
N LYS A 86 -0.01 5.68 14.08
CA LYS A 86 1.16 6.57 13.94
C LYS A 86 1.14 7.38 12.64
N LYS A 87 0.30 6.97 11.68
CA LYS A 87 0.26 7.52 10.32
C LYS A 87 1.60 7.37 9.60
N THR A 88 2.21 6.20 9.75
CA THR A 88 3.50 5.87 9.13
C THR A 88 3.43 4.64 8.24
N MET A 89 4.27 4.61 7.21
CA MET A 89 4.43 3.48 6.30
C MET A 89 5.90 3.20 6.12
N VAL A 90 6.34 1.96 6.36
CA VAL A 90 7.73 1.58 6.14
C VAL A 90 7.86 0.90 4.79
N ILE A 91 8.79 1.39 3.96
CA ILE A 91 9.11 0.83 2.65
C ILE A 91 10.54 0.27 2.62
N PHE A 92 10.77 -0.70 1.76
CA PHE A 92 12.07 -1.26 1.45
C PHE A 92 12.57 -0.76 0.09
N ASP A 93 13.72 -0.11 0.07
CA ASP A 93 14.44 0.25 -1.15
C ASP A 93 15.48 -0.82 -1.50
N PRO A 94 15.32 -1.58 -2.60
CA PRO A 94 16.30 -2.58 -3.03
C PRO A 94 17.64 -1.98 -3.48
N ALA A 95 17.71 -0.67 -3.74
CA ALA A 95 18.94 0.04 -4.08
C ALA A 95 19.65 0.64 -2.85
N ALA A 96 19.02 0.59 -1.66
CA ALA A 96 19.69 0.94 -0.42
C ALA A 96 20.58 -0.23 0.07
N SER A 97 21.80 0.09 0.46
CA SER A 97 22.72 -0.90 1.03
C SER A 97 22.28 -1.29 2.45
N THR A 98 22.62 -2.49 2.90
CA THR A 98 22.35 -3.02 4.25
C THR A 98 23.60 -3.69 4.81
N CYS A 99 23.58 -4.19 6.04
CA CYS A 99 24.73 -4.91 6.59
C CYS A 99 25.16 -6.15 5.78
N SER A 100 24.24 -6.73 5.00
CA SER A 100 24.47 -7.98 4.26
C SER A 100 24.60 -7.78 2.75
N SER A 101 24.29 -6.59 2.22
CA SER A 101 24.25 -6.36 0.78
C SER A 101 24.64 -4.94 0.45
N LEU A 102 25.57 -4.77 -0.49
CA LEU A 102 25.88 -3.49 -1.10
C LEU A 102 25.13 -3.33 -2.40
N GLN A 103 24.47 -2.18 -2.55
CA GLN A 103 23.62 -1.89 -3.68
C GLN A 103 24.08 -0.61 -4.39
N PRO A 104 24.12 -0.59 -5.74
CA PRO A 104 24.65 0.54 -6.49
C PRO A 104 23.69 1.74 -6.61
N ARG A 105 24.31 2.91 -6.79
CA ARG A 105 23.96 4.33 -7.08
C ARG A 105 22.53 4.81 -7.39
N LYS A 106 21.45 4.03 -7.25
CA LYS A 106 20.10 4.60 -7.42
C LYS A 106 19.53 5.03 -6.08
N ALA A 107 19.57 6.33 -5.81
CA ALA A 107 18.91 6.89 -4.63
C ALA A 107 17.40 6.77 -4.74
N PHE A 108 16.75 6.64 -3.59
CA PHE A 108 15.32 6.90 -3.44
C PHE A 108 14.99 8.33 -3.89
N THR A 109 14.01 8.49 -4.77
CA THR A 109 13.50 9.81 -5.17
C THR A 109 11.98 9.83 -5.20
N MET A 110 11.39 11.01 -5.03
CA MET A 110 9.94 11.20 -4.99
C MET A 110 9.58 12.46 -5.78
N SER A 111 8.37 12.50 -6.33
CA SER A 111 7.84 13.74 -6.91
C SER A 111 7.57 14.80 -5.83
N ASP A 112 7.40 16.06 -6.25
CA ASP A 112 7.07 17.15 -5.31
C ASP A 112 5.74 16.91 -4.58
N ILE A 113 4.77 16.31 -5.27
CA ILE A 113 3.47 15.96 -4.71
C ILE A 113 3.64 14.87 -3.65
N GLN A 114 4.41 13.83 -3.96
CA GLN A 114 4.67 12.73 -3.03
C GLN A 114 5.45 13.18 -1.80
N TYR A 115 6.49 13.99 -1.98
CA TYR A 115 7.23 14.57 -0.86
C TYR A 115 6.36 15.48 0.01
N SER A 116 5.35 16.14 -0.56
CA SER A 116 4.43 16.98 0.21
C SER A 116 3.36 16.19 0.97
N LEU A 117 2.89 15.06 0.42
CA LEU A 117 1.80 14.25 1.01
C LEU A 117 2.29 13.13 1.93
N ILE A 118 3.40 12.49 1.55
CA ILE A 118 3.98 11.32 2.22
C ILE A 118 5.52 11.40 2.29
N PRO A 119 6.09 12.46 2.90
CA PRO A 119 7.54 12.58 3.03
C PRO A 119 8.14 11.47 3.89
N PRO A 120 9.44 11.17 3.74
CA PRO A 120 10.20 10.43 4.75
C PRO A 120 10.07 11.08 6.13
N SER A 121 9.89 10.22 7.12
CA SER A 121 9.81 10.56 8.54
C SER A 121 11.10 11.26 8.99
N PRO A 122 11.03 12.28 9.86
CA PRO A 122 12.22 12.84 10.50
C PRO A 122 13.05 11.81 11.27
N GLU A 123 12.45 10.69 11.68
CA GLU A 123 13.16 9.56 12.32
C GLU A 123 13.85 8.62 11.32
N THR A 124 13.77 8.91 10.01
CA THR A 124 14.50 8.18 8.97
C THR A 124 15.78 8.92 8.60
N GLU A 125 16.90 8.27 8.93
CA GLU A 125 18.25 8.78 8.67
C GLU A 125 18.78 8.17 7.38
N PHE A 126 19.25 9.04 6.48
CA PHE A 126 19.93 8.66 5.25
C PHE A 126 21.44 8.74 5.47
N VAL A 127 22.10 7.59 5.39
CA VAL A 127 23.54 7.50 5.59
C VAL A 127 24.21 7.33 4.23
N LEU A 128 24.93 8.36 3.82
CA LEU A 128 25.71 8.42 2.58
C LEU A 128 27.08 7.81 2.81
N LEU A 129 27.49 6.93 1.90
CA LEU A 129 28.63 6.05 2.10
C LEU A 129 29.61 6.10 0.92
N ASN A 130 30.88 5.98 1.28
CA ASN A 130 32.03 5.95 0.38
C ASN A 130 31.99 7.17 -0.54
N CYS A 131 32.01 8.32 0.12
CA CYS A 131 31.99 9.64 -0.47
C CYS A 131 33.40 10.05 -0.90
N SER A 132 33.48 10.82 -1.99
CA SER A 132 34.72 11.46 -2.41
C SER A 132 35.26 12.35 -1.30
N SER A 133 36.58 12.43 -1.17
CA SER A 133 37.24 13.38 -0.28
C SER A 133 36.88 14.84 -0.58
N ASP A 134 36.49 15.13 -1.83
CA ASP A 134 36.10 16.47 -2.28
C ASP A 134 34.57 16.69 -2.27
N SER A 135 33.82 15.79 -1.62
CA SER A 135 32.37 15.85 -1.57
C SER A 135 31.87 17.18 -0.97
N PRO A 136 30.90 17.87 -1.59
CA PRO A 136 30.35 19.12 -1.07
C PRO A 136 29.77 19.01 0.34
N VAL A 137 29.18 17.85 0.70
CA VAL A 137 28.60 17.63 2.04
C VAL A 137 29.67 17.42 3.10
N LEU A 138 30.90 17.11 2.74
CA LEU A 138 32.01 17.01 3.70
C LEU A 138 32.72 18.34 3.92
N HIS A 139 32.53 19.31 3.02
CA HIS A 139 33.18 20.61 3.08
C HIS A 139 32.16 21.74 3.24
N ARG A 140 31.70 22.31 2.12
CA ARG A 140 30.82 23.49 2.06
C ARG A 140 29.52 23.30 2.84
N TYR A 141 28.98 22.07 2.82
CA TYR A 141 27.71 21.73 3.46
C TYR A 141 27.89 20.73 4.61
N SER A 142 29.04 20.77 5.29
CA SER A 142 29.36 19.92 6.46
C SER A 142 28.33 19.99 7.58
N SER A 143 27.60 21.10 7.72
CA SER A 143 26.50 21.23 8.69
C SER A 143 25.31 20.31 8.43
N LEU A 144 25.16 19.78 7.20
CA LEU A 144 24.11 18.81 6.86
C LEU A 144 24.44 17.39 7.33
N CYS A 145 25.70 17.13 7.68
CA CYS A 145 26.14 15.86 8.22
C CYS A 145 26.03 15.88 9.74
N THR A 146 25.20 15.01 10.28
CA THR A 146 24.92 14.94 11.72
C THR A 146 25.11 13.52 12.24
N ASN A 147 25.27 13.40 13.55
CA ASN A 147 25.19 12.11 14.22
C ASN A 147 23.76 11.91 14.71
N PHE A 148 23.27 10.67 14.70
CA PHE A 148 21.93 10.34 15.14
C PHE A 148 22.00 9.35 16.30
N SER A 149 21.26 9.61 17.38
CA SER A 149 21.18 8.72 18.55
C SER A 149 22.51 8.26 19.16
N GLY A 150 23.54 9.10 19.07
CA GLY A 150 24.89 8.79 19.56
C GLY A 150 25.74 7.97 18.59
N HIS A 151 25.23 7.68 17.39
CA HIS A 151 25.93 6.97 16.33
C HIS A 151 26.47 7.93 15.28
N SER A 152 27.68 7.63 14.84
CA SER A 152 28.30 8.19 13.64
C SER A 152 28.08 7.26 12.44
N CYS A 153 28.00 7.84 11.24
CA CYS A 153 27.90 7.06 10.00
C CYS A 153 29.06 6.05 9.82
N SER A 154 30.21 6.33 10.44
CA SER A 154 31.44 5.54 10.25
C SER A 154 31.39 4.17 10.93
N GLU A 155 30.51 4.00 11.92
CA GLU A 155 30.34 2.75 12.67
C GLU A 155 29.91 1.60 11.77
N ILE A 156 29.11 1.89 10.73
CA ILE A 156 28.62 0.88 9.79
C ILE A 156 29.76 0.16 9.07
N TYR A 157 30.87 0.85 8.79
CA TYR A 157 32.06 0.27 8.16
C TYR A 157 32.78 -0.75 9.04
N GLY A 158 32.59 -0.69 10.36
CA GLY A 158 33.19 -1.61 11.32
C GLY A 158 32.28 -2.76 11.71
N ALA A 159 30.98 -2.51 11.80
CA ALA A 159 30.01 -3.47 12.28
C ALA A 159 29.49 -4.40 11.17
N CYS A 160 29.25 -3.88 9.96
CA CYS A 160 28.59 -4.62 8.90
C CYS A 160 29.60 -5.25 7.92
N GLY A 161 29.49 -6.56 7.70
CA GLY A 161 30.40 -7.32 6.82
C GLY A 161 30.38 -6.88 5.36
N ALA A 162 29.24 -6.46 4.82
CA ALA A 162 29.13 -6.02 3.42
C ALA A 162 30.04 -4.83 3.10
N TYR A 163 30.28 -3.93 4.07
CA TYR A 163 31.09 -2.72 3.88
C TYR A 163 32.59 -2.96 4.06
N TRP A 164 33.00 -4.17 4.45
CA TRP A 164 34.40 -4.48 4.70
C TRP A 164 35.26 -4.33 3.43
N MET A 165 34.68 -4.53 2.25
CA MET A 165 35.38 -4.34 0.97
C MET A 165 35.87 -2.90 0.73
N PHE A 166 35.29 -1.90 1.40
CA PHE A 166 35.81 -0.54 1.32
C PHE A 166 37.09 -0.33 2.14
N ARG A 167 37.40 -1.22 3.09
CA ARG A 167 38.64 -1.15 3.89
C ARG A 167 39.85 -1.73 3.17
N SER A 168 39.66 -2.60 2.17
CA SER A 168 40.77 -3.34 1.53
C SER A 168 41.60 -2.51 0.56
N ASN A 169 41.11 -1.35 0.09
CA ASN A 169 41.77 -0.53 -0.94
C ASN A 169 42.20 0.87 -0.48
N ILE A 170 41.90 1.29 0.76
CA ILE A 170 42.16 2.64 1.25
C ILE A 170 42.89 2.59 2.61
N THR A 171 43.92 3.40 2.79
CA THR A 171 44.53 3.67 4.09
C THR A 171 43.58 4.53 4.94
N GLY A 172 42.51 3.95 5.46
CA GLY A 172 41.53 4.66 6.30
C GLY A 172 40.08 4.22 6.10
N ILE A 173 39.20 4.77 6.93
CA ILE A 173 37.74 4.62 6.79
C ILE A 173 37.28 5.63 5.72
N PRO A 174 36.58 5.20 4.66
CA PRO A 174 36.05 6.12 3.66
C PRO A 174 35.15 7.18 4.30
N PRO A 175 35.15 8.43 3.81
CA PRO A 175 34.24 9.45 4.30
C PRO A 175 32.77 9.06 4.12
N CYS A 176 31.96 9.46 5.08
CA CYS A 176 30.50 9.25 5.11
C CYS A 176 29.79 10.47 5.71
N CYS A 177 28.49 10.53 5.53
CA CYS A 177 27.64 11.59 6.05
C CYS A 177 26.26 11.02 6.37
N ALA A 178 25.76 11.19 7.60
CA ALA A 178 24.36 10.93 7.91
C ALA A 178 23.57 12.23 7.86
N THR A 179 22.42 12.19 7.20
CA THR A 179 21.63 13.37 6.84
C THR A 179 20.17 12.98 6.63
N ASP A 180 19.30 13.97 6.43
CA ASP A 180 17.90 13.73 6.10
C ASP A 180 17.68 13.55 4.58
N TYR A 181 16.45 13.20 4.21
CA TYR A 181 16.09 13.04 2.81
C TYR A 181 16.23 14.33 1.97
N THR A 182 16.14 15.51 2.59
CA THR A 182 16.15 16.78 1.85
C THR A 182 17.48 17.00 1.15
N THR A 183 18.60 16.65 1.80
CA THR A 183 19.95 16.70 1.23
C THR A 183 20.03 15.85 -0.04
N LEU A 184 19.53 14.62 0.00
CA LEU A 184 19.48 13.72 -1.14
C LEU A 184 18.54 14.20 -2.24
N ARG A 185 17.38 14.74 -1.89
CA ARG A 185 16.39 15.26 -2.85
C ARG A 185 16.95 16.46 -3.64
N PHE A 186 17.67 17.37 -3.00
CA PHE A 186 18.15 18.59 -3.65
C PHE A 186 19.48 18.42 -4.40
N MET A 187 20.38 17.59 -3.90
CA MET A 187 21.70 17.41 -4.54
C MET A 187 21.80 16.08 -5.30
N GLY A 188 21.17 15.01 -4.83
CA GLY A 188 21.33 13.67 -5.40
C GLY A 188 22.74 13.08 -5.15
N LEU A 189 22.86 11.76 -5.27
CA LEU A 189 24.12 11.07 -4.99
C LEU A 189 25.27 11.48 -5.91
N ASP A 190 24.96 11.80 -7.16
CA ASP A 190 25.97 12.16 -8.17
C ASP A 190 26.65 13.49 -7.85
N ILE A 191 25.90 14.52 -7.42
CA ILE A 191 26.46 15.81 -7.04
C ILE A 191 27.15 15.71 -5.68
N ILE A 192 26.55 14.97 -4.74
CA ILE A 192 27.17 14.76 -3.43
C ILE A 192 28.48 13.96 -3.58
N GLY A 193 28.61 13.13 -4.61
CA GLY A 193 29.83 12.35 -4.85
C GLY A 193 29.97 11.17 -3.90
N CYS A 194 28.85 10.59 -3.45
CA CYS A 194 28.82 9.34 -2.69
C CYS A 194 28.37 8.19 -3.58
N SER A 195 28.97 7.02 -3.38
CA SER A 195 28.73 5.87 -4.26
C SER A 195 27.58 4.97 -3.79
N HIS A 196 27.30 4.99 -2.49
CA HIS A 196 26.28 4.16 -1.86
C HIS A 196 25.52 4.99 -0.83
N TYR A 197 24.34 4.53 -0.46
CA TYR A 197 23.62 5.02 0.69
C TYR A 197 22.91 3.85 1.38
N THR A 198 22.55 4.06 2.63
CA THR A 198 21.64 3.20 3.39
C THR A 198 20.66 4.10 4.13
N THR A 199 19.60 3.49 4.64
CA THR A 199 18.58 4.18 5.42
C THR A 199 18.23 3.37 6.64
N VAL A 200 18.08 4.06 7.76
CA VAL A 200 17.59 3.49 9.01
C VAL A 200 16.43 4.32 9.50
N TYR A 201 15.38 3.68 9.98
CA TYR A 201 14.23 4.37 10.55
C TYR A 201 14.17 4.16 12.07
N ASN A 202 13.27 4.87 12.76
CA ASN A 202 13.18 4.83 14.22
C ASN A 202 14.53 5.20 14.88
N ALA A 203 15.16 6.26 14.37
CA ALA A 203 16.50 6.69 14.77
C ALA A 203 16.62 6.88 16.29
N ASP A 204 15.62 7.48 16.94
CA ASP A 204 15.59 7.70 18.40
C ASP A 204 15.71 6.41 19.21
N GLY A 205 15.19 5.29 18.68
CA GLY A 205 15.27 3.97 19.30
C GLY A 205 16.61 3.25 19.15
N LEU A 206 17.57 3.82 18.42
CA LEU A 206 18.84 3.15 18.10
C LEU A 206 19.89 3.28 19.21
N ARG A 207 19.70 4.16 20.20
CA ARG A 207 20.71 4.44 21.22
C ARG A 207 21.16 3.17 21.94
N GLY A 208 22.44 2.83 21.78
CA GLY A 208 23.05 1.66 22.41
C GLY A 208 22.89 0.35 21.63
N LEU A 209 22.29 0.39 20.44
CA LEU A 209 22.23 -0.74 19.51
C LEU A 209 23.45 -0.75 18.58
N SER A 210 23.86 -1.94 18.15
CA SER A 210 24.89 -2.07 17.11
C SER A 210 24.29 -1.79 15.73
N PRO A 211 25.06 -1.30 14.74
CA PRO A 211 24.58 -1.19 13.36
C PRO A 211 24.05 -2.49 12.75
N LEU A 212 24.43 -3.65 13.30
CA LEU A 212 23.89 -4.97 12.93
C LEU A 212 22.40 -5.13 13.27
N ASP A 213 21.94 -4.46 14.32
CA ASP A 213 20.57 -4.55 14.83
C ASP A 213 19.68 -3.39 14.37
N TRP A 214 20.22 -2.48 13.53
CA TRP A 214 19.45 -1.36 13.02
C TRP A 214 18.33 -1.81 12.07
N PRO A 215 17.15 -1.20 12.17
CA PRO A 215 16.05 -1.49 11.27
C PRO A 215 16.25 -0.72 9.96
N PHE A 216 16.68 -1.44 8.91
CA PHE A 216 16.85 -0.88 7.57
C PHE A 216 15.51 -0.71 6.86
N GLY A 217 15.32 0.46 6.24
CA GLY A 217 14.08 0.82 5.55
C GLY A 217 13.91 2.33 5.53
N ILE A 218 12.86 2.80 4.86
CA ILE A 218 12.48 4.21 4.85
C ILE A 218 11.09 4.28 5.48
N GLU A 219 10.97 4.95 6.62
CA GLU A 219 9.65 5.25 7.18
C GLU A 219 9.15 6.53 6.54
N LEU A 220 7.94 6.50 6.01
CA LEU A 220 7.22 7.64 5.46
C LEU A 220 6.11 8.04 6.42
N THR A 221 5.88 9.33 6.59
CA THR A 221 4.74 9.87 7.35
C THR A 221 3.69 10.37 6.38
N TYR A 222 2.42 10.02 6.56
CA TYR A 222 1.35 10.43 5.65
C TYR A 222 0.26 11.25 6.34
N ALA A 223 -0.32 12.19 5.59
CA ALA A 223 -1.47 12.96 6.03
C ALA A 223 -2.78 12.20 5.81
N VAL A 224 -3.72 12.34 6.74
CA VAL A 224 -5.09 11.84 6.58
C VAL A 224 -5.98 13.07 6.36
N PRO A 225 -6.63 13.22 5.19
CA PRO A 225 -7.53 14.34 4.96
C PRO A 225 -8.62 14.42 6.02
N GLU A 226 -8.87 15.62 6.56
CA GLU A 226 -9.94 15.84 7.52
C GLU A 226 -11.30 15.87 6.81
N GLY A 227 -12.33 15.28 7.43
CA GLY A 227 -13.71 15.30 6.92
C GLY A 227 -14.25 13.96 6.42
N THR A 228 -15.57 13.97 6.14
CA THR A 228 -16.51 13.00 5.51
C THR A 228 -16.30 11.48 5.65
N CYS A 229 -15.09 10.96 5.61
CA CYS A 229 -14.82 9.54 5.71
C CYS A 229 -15.20 8.96 7.08
N ALA A 230 -15.00 9.69 8.17
CA ALA A 230 -15.34 9.20 9.51
C ALA A 230 -16.85 8.90 9.67
N GLU A 231 -17.70 9.70 9.02
CA GLU A 231 -19.16 9.50 9.01
C GLU A 231 -19.56 8.34 8.12
N CYS A 232 -18.97 8.28 6.91
CA CYS A 232 -19.15 7.18 5.99
C CYS A 232 -18.85 5.83 6.63
N ARG A 233 -17.67 5.68 7.25
CA ARG A 233 -17.29 4.43 7.94
C ARG A 233 -18.23 4.10 9.09
N ARG A 234 -18.72 5.10 9.82
CA ARG A 234 -19.66 4.90 10.94
C ARG A 234 -21.01 4.36 10.48
N SER A 235 -21.44 4.75 9.27
CA SER A 235 -22.64 4.24 8.62
C SER A 235 -22.48 2.85 7.98
N GLY A 236 -21.25 2.31 7.98
CA GLY A 236 -20.94 1.01 7.37
C GLY A 236 -20.52 1.08 5.90
N GLY A 237 -20.29 2.29 5.37
CA GLY A 237 -19.77 2.50 4.03
C GLY A 237 -18.23 2.48 3.97
N THR A 238 -17.72 2.43 2.75
CA THR A 238 -16.28 2.54 2.45
C THR A 238 -15.99 3.91 1.85
N CYS A 239 -14.93 4.57 2.30
CA CYS A 239 -14.54 5.87 1.77
C CYS A 239 -13.87 5.72 0.42
N GLY A 240 -14.28 6.56 -0.52
CA GLY A 240 -13.75 6.57 -1.88
C GLY A 240 -13.92 7.92 -2.53
N PHE A 241 -13.78 7.95 -3.84
CA PHE A 241 -13.93 9.14 -4.66
C PHE A 241 -14.43 8.78 -6.06
N ASP A 242 -14.98 9.76 -6.76
CA ASP A 242 -15.36 9.63 -8.16
C ASP A 242 -14.12 9.73 -9.05
N SER A 243 -13.80 8.68 -9.81
CA SER A 243 -12.57 8.61 -10.60
C SER A 243 -12.46 9.61 -11.75
N GLN A 244 -13.57 10.26 -12.13
CA GLN A 244 -13.61 11.28 -13.19
C GLN A 244 -13.51 12.70 -12.64
N THR A 245 -14.08 12.94 -11.45
CA THR A 245 -14.18 14.29 -10.87
C THR A 245 -13.30 14.48 -9.63
N ASP A 246 -12.65 13.42 -9.15
CA ASP A 246 -11.85 13.36 -7.92
C ASP A 246 -12.61 13.85 -6.67
N ARG A 247 -13.95 13.79 -6.70
CA ARG A 247 -14.81 14.19 -5.57
C ARG A 247 -14.94 13.05 -4.59
N LEU A 248 -14.77 13.33 -3.30
CA LEU A 248 -14.97 12.36 -2.23
C LEU A 248 -16.41 11.81 -2.22
N LEU A 249 -16.52 10.49 -2.05
CA LEU A 249 -17.76 9.74 -2.01
C LEU A 249 -17.75 8.73 -0.86
N CYS A 250 -18.94 8.40 -0.38
CA CYS A 250 -19.18 7.28 0.50
C CYS A 250 -19.83 6.12 -0.29
N LEU A 251 -19.11 5.01 -0.38
CA LEU A 251 -19.50 3.81 -1.12
C LEU A 251 -20.32 2.90 -0.20
N CYS A 252 -21.63 2.83 -0.43
CA CYS A 252 -22.57 2.16 0.47
C CYS A 252 -23.01 0.78 -0.02
N SER A 253 -23.11 0.64 -1.34
CA SER A 253 -23.39 -0.62 -2.02
C SER A 253 -22.89 -0.51 -3.47
N PRO A 254 -22.75 -1.62 -4.21
CA PRO A 254 -22.28 -1.60 -5.60
C PRO A 254 -23.07 -0.67 -6.54
N ALA A 255 -24.32 -0.34 -6.18
CA ALA A 255 -25.20 0.50 -6.99
C ALA A 255 -25.50 1.86 -6.34
N LEU A 256 -24.94 2.18 -5.17
CA LEU A 256 -25.29 3.40 -4.45
C LEU A 256 -24.08 4.06 -3.79
N ASN A 257 -23.80 5.26 -4.28
CA ASN A 257 -22.81 6.18 -3.75
C ASN A 257 -23.53 7.39 -3.14
N THR A 258 -23.04 7.87 -2.01
CA THR A 258 -23.54 9.06 -1.32
C THR A 258 -22.37 10.02 -1.07
N THR A 259 -22.63 11.23 -0.60
CA THR A 259 -21.59 12.24 -0.34
C THR A 259 -20.97 12.15 1.06
N HIS A 260 -21.71 11.64 2.06
CA HIS A 260 -21.27 11.67 3.47
C HIS A 260 -21.51 10.36 4.22
N ASP A 261 -22.71 9.78 4.13
CA ASP A 261 -23.07 8.58 4.86
C ASP A 261 -24.08 7.71 4.09
N CYS A 262 -24.14 6.44 4.49
CA CYS A 262 -25.05 5.44 3.92
C CYS A 262 -26.45 5.46 4.53
N GLY A 263 -26.79 6.47 5.34
CA GLY A 263 -28.10 6.64 5.96
C GLY A 263 -28.67 5.39 6.63
N ASN A 264 -29.98 5.43 6.91
CA ASN A 264 -30.78 4.24 7.17
C ASN A 264 -31.50 3.84 5.86
N LEU A 265 -30.74 3.53 4.81
CA LEU A 265 -31.35 3.11 3.56
C LEU A 265 -32.10 1.78 3.73
N PRO A 266 -33.31 1.63 3.18
CA PRO A 266 -34.07 0.39 3.24
C PRO A 266 -33.33 -0.69 2.43
N GLY A 267 -32.59 -1.55 3.11
CA GLY A 267 -31.78 -2.62 2.50
C GLY A 267 -30.34 -2.71 3.02
N VAL A 268 -29.81 -1.66 3.65
CA VAL A 268 -28.49 -1.69 4.30
C VAL A 268 -28.67 -2.15 5.73
N GLY A 269 -28.86 -3.46 5.90
CA GLY A 269 -28.91 -4.08 7.20
C GLY A 269 -27.56 -3.95 7.91
N ARG A 270 -27.55 -3.27 9.06
CA ARG A 270 -26.51 -3.37 10.10
C ARG A 270 -25.99 -4.80 10.14
N GLY A 271 -24.72 -5.00 9.78
CA GLY A 271 -24.13 -6.31 9.47
C GLY A 271 -24.56 -7.43 10.40
N ARG A 272 -25.57 -8.20 9.99
CA ARG A 272 -25.82 -9.54 10.49
C ARG A 272 -25.15 -10.50 9.51
N LYS A 273 -24.13 -11.21 9.98
CA LYS A 273 -23.53 -12.36 9.29
C LYS A 273 -24.67 -13.25 8.78
N ALA A 274 -24.93 -13.21 7.47
CA ALA A 274 -25.92 -14.06 6.84
C ALA A 274 -25.42 -15.51 6.93
N LYS A 275 -25.92 -16.26 7.92
CA LYS A 275 -25.88 -17.72 7.84
C LYS A 275 -26.64 -18.11 6.58
N GLY A 276 -25.95 -18.76 5.64
CA GLY A 276 -26.52 -19.22 4.39
C GLY A 276 -27.79 -20.04 4.61
N ARG A 277 -28.94 -19.41 4.37
CA ARG A 277 -30.19 -20.13 4.11
C ARG A 277 -30.10 -20.61 2.67
N ILE A 278 -29.49 -21.78 2.50
CA ILE A 278 -29.68 -22.57 1.29
C ILE A 278 -31.19 -22.72 1.11
N CYS A 279 -31.66 -22.21 -0.02
CA CYS A 279 -33.06 -22.02 -0.33
C CYS A 279 -33.78 -23.38 -0.33
N LEU A 280 -34.62 -23.64 0.68
CA LEU A 280 -35.47 -24.84 0.75
C LEU A 280 -36.36 -25.02 -0.52
N GLN A 281 -36.50 -23.97 -1.32
CA GLN A 281 -37.28 -23.99 -2.56
C GLN A 281 -36.57 -24.73 -3.72
N THR A 282 -35.24 -24.82 -3.74
CA THR A 282 -34.52 -25.57 -4.78
C THR A 282 -34.62 -27.07 -4.57
N PHE A 283 -34.63 -27.54 -3.31
CA PHE A 283 -34.81 -28.96 -2.98
C PHE A 283 -36.23 -29.46 -3.32
N ALA A 284 -37.26 -28.63 -3.08
CA ALA A 284 -38.64 -28.99 -3.43
C ALA A 284 -38.84 -29.13 -4.94
N LEU A 285 -38.25 -28.24 -5.74
CA LEU A 285 -38.33 -28.27 -7.20
C LEU A 285 -37.62 -29.49 -7.81
N ILE A 286 -36.47 -29.88 -7.27
CA ILE A 286 -35.72 -31.07 -7.72
C ILE A 286 -36.48 -32.36 -7.39
N LEU A 287 -37.12 -32.44 -6.21
CA LEU A 287 -37.96 -33.57 -5.82
C LEU A 287 -39.20 -33.70 -6.71
N THR A 288 -39.85 -32.59 -7.08
CA THR A 288 -41.01 -32.62 -7.98
C THR A 288 -40.65 -33.00 -9.42
N PHE A 289 -39.46 -32.60 -9.90
CA PHE A 289 -38.98 -33.00 -11.23
C PHE A 289 -38.58 -34.49 -11.28
N SER A 290 -38.03 -35.01 -10.18
CA SER A 290 -37.65 -36.42 -10.07
C SER A 290 -38.88 -37.34 -10.01
N LEU A 291 -39.97 -36.90 -9.37
CA LEU A 291 -41.22 -37.66 -9.32
C LEU A 291 -41.96 -37.69 -10.67
N LEU A 292 -41.91 -36.59 -11.45
CA LEU A 292 -42.52 -36.53 -12.78
C LEU A 292 -41.76 -37.36 -13.83
N ALA A 293 -40.48 -37.65 -13.62
CA ALA A 293 -39.68 -38.47 -14.52
C ALA A 293 -39.84 -39.99 -14.30
N MET A 294 -40.57 -40.40 -13.25
CA MET A 294 -40.84 -41.81 -12.91
C MET A 294 -42.29 -42.26 -13.23
N LEU A 295 -43.11 -41.39 -13.85
CA LEU A 295 -44.46 -41.67 -14.35
C LEU A 295 -44.47 -41.63 -15.89
#